data_AF-A0A4Q3G552-F1
#
_entry.id   AF-A0A4Q3G552-F1
#
_cell.length_a   1.000
_cell.length_b   1.000
_cell.length_c   1.000
_cell.angle_alpha   90.00
_cell.angle_beta   90.00
_cell.angle_gamma   90.00
#
_symmetry.space_group_name_H-M   'P 1'
#
loop_
_entity.id
_entity.type
_entity.pdbx_description
1 polymer ?
#
loop_
_entity_poly.entity_id
_entity_poly.type
_entity_poly.pdbx_seq_one_letter_code
_entity_poly.pdbx_strand_id
1 'polypeptide(L)' 'VYCWGNNASGQVGDGTREYALAPVKVAGLPAPASRVKVGSA' A
#
# COMPACT_ATOMS: atom_id res chain seq x y z
N VAL A 1 -1.94 -3.28 -7.77
CA VAL A 1 -0.76 -3.27 -6.87
C VAL A 1 -1.19 -3.86 -5.55
N TYR A 2 -0.34 -4.69 -4.95
CA TYR A 2 -0.55 -5.23 -3.61
C TYR A 2 0.60 -4.78 -2.73
N CYS A 3 0.29 -4.42 -1.49
CA CYS A 3 1.25 -3.99 -0.48
C CYS A 3 1.01 -4.79 0.81
N TRP A 4 2.01 -4.86 1.67
CA TRP A 4 1.94 -5.52 2.98
C TRP A 4 2.92 -4.87 3.96
N GLY A 5 2.85 -5.25 5.24
CA GLY A 5 3.77 -4.80 6.28
C GLY A 5 3.20 -3.68 7.17
N ASN A 6 4.10 -2.83 7.69
CA ASN A 6 3.72 -1.71 8.55
C ASN A 6 2.74 -0.79 7.80
N ASN A 7 1.65 -0.41 8.46
CA ASN A 7 0.62 0.46 7.91
C ASN A 7 0.23 1.59 8.88
N ALA A 8 1.04 1.89 9.89
CA ALA A 8 0.66 2.85 10.93
C ALA A 8 0.35 4.25 10.37
N SER A 9 0.88 4.58 9.19
CA SER A 9 0.63 5.83 8.47
C SER A 9 -0.27 5.66 7.23
N GLY A 10 -0.84 4.48 6.99
CA GLY A 10 -1.66 4.18 5.80
C GLY A 10 -0.84 3.87 4.54
N GLN A 11 0.45 3.60 4.67
CA GLN A 11 1.37 3.41 3.54
C GLN A 11 1.05 2.20 2.65
N VAL A 12 0.28 1.23 3.16
CA VAL A 12 -0.14 0.05 2.40
C VAL A 12 -1.30 0.38 1.45
N GLY A 13 -2.08 1.42 1.75
CA GLY A 13 -3.07 1.98 0.82
C GLY A 13 -4.36 1.15 0.69
N ASP A 14 -4.70 0.33 1.68
CA ASP A 14 -5.95 -0.42 1.76
C ASP A 14 -7.10 0.39 2.42
N GLY A 15 -6.84 1.62 2.82
CA GLY A 15 -7.77 2.50 3.53
C GLY A 15 -7.78 2.30 5.06
N THR A 16 -6.95 1.42 5.59
CA THR A 16 -6.79 1.19 7.03
C THR A 16 -5.46 1.75 7.55
N ARG A 17 -5.24 1.64 8.87
CA ARG A 17 -3.92 1.83 9.51
C ARG A 17 -3.45 0.57 10.23
N GLU A 18 -4.07 -0.57 9.95
CA GLU A 18 -3.77 -1.85 10.58
C GLU A 18 -2.59 -2.52 9.91
N TYR A 19 -1.73 -3.18 10.69
CA TYR A 19 -0.59 -3.91 10.14
C TYR A 19 -1.07 -4.99 9.15
N ALA A 20 -0.59 -4.94 7.91
CA ALA A 20 -0.98 -5.88 6.87
C ALA A 20 -0.11 -7.15 6.96
N LEU A 21 -0.60 -8.18 7.64
CA LEU A 21 0.06 -9.49 7.78
C LEU A 21 0.13 -10.28 6.46
N ALA A 22 -0.68 -9.92 5.47
CA ALA A 22 -0.71 -10.52 4.15
C ALA A 22 -0.86 -9.43 3.08
N PRO A 23 -0.58 -9.73 1.79
CA PRO A 23 -0.78 -8.80 0.71
C PRO A 23 -2.23 -8.32 0.63
N VAL A 24 -2.44 -7.02 0.75
CA VAL A 24 -3.74 -6.37 0.56
C VAL A 24 -3.71 -5.52 -0.70
N LYS A 25 -4.88 -5.35 -1.29
CA LYS A 25 -5.03 -4.61 -2.54
C LYS A 25 -5.01 -3.12 -2.25
N VAL A 26 -4.13 -2.39 -2.93
CA VAL A 26 -4.12 -0.92 -2.89
C VAL A 26 -5.40 -0.40 -3.52
N ALA A 27 -6.14 0.43 -2.79
CA ALA A 27 -7.39 1.05 -3.25
C ALA A 27 -7.13 2.25 -4.17
N GLY A 28 -8.12 2.60 -4.99
CA GLY A 28 -8.13 3.87 -5.72
C GLY A 28 -7.12 4.02 -6.87
N LEU A 29 -6.48 2.94 -7.32
CA LEU A 29 -5.58 3.00 -8.49
C LEU A 29 -6.38 3.08 -9.79
N PRO A 30 -6.28 4.19 -10.56
CA PRO A 30 -7.12 4.43 -11.74
C PRO A 30 -6.68 3.62 -12.98
N ALA A 31 -5.46 3.09 -13.00
CA ALA A 31 -4.87 2.31 -14.09
C ALA A 31 -3.80 1.35 -13.54
N PRO A 32 -3.33 0.36 -14.33
CA PRO A 32 -2.16 -0.42 -13.95
C PRO A 32 -0.99 0.50 -13.60
N ALA A 33 -0.43 0.32 -12.40
CA ALA A 33 0.67 1.16 -11.95
C ALA A 33 1.93 0.89 -12.78
N SER A 34 2.58 1.94 -13.29
CA SER A 34 3.83 1.85 -14.05
C SER A 34 5.08 2.06 -13.20
N ARG A 35 4.93 2.60 -11.99
CA ARG A 35 6.02 2.80 -11.01
C ARG A 35 5.48 2.65 -9.59
N VAL A 36 6.35 2.16 -8.71
CA VAL A 36 6.15 2.10 -7.26
C VAL A 36 7.39 2.72 -6.60
N LYS A 37 7.20 3.54 -5.56
CA LYS A 37 8.28 4.07 -4.71
C LYS A 37 7.92 3.79 -3.26
N VAL A 38 8.93 3.49 -2.45
CA VAL A 38 8.79 3.25 -1.00
C VAL A 38 9.87 4.05 -0.26
N GLY A 39 9.53 4.60 0.90
CA GLY A 39 10.50 5.24 1.80
C GLY A 39 10.94 6.67 1.41
N SER A 40 11.78 7.24 2.27
CA SER A 40 12.40 8.56 2.09
C SER A 40 13.71 8.48 1.28
N ALA A 41 13.87 9.46 0.39
CA ALA A 41 14.94 9.75 -0.59
C ALA A 41 16.08 8.74 -0.78
#